data_AF-A0A022RCI9-F1
#
_entry.id   AF-A0A022RCI9-F1
#
_cell.length_a   1.000
_cell.length_b   1.000
_cell.length_c   1.000
_cell.angle_alpha   90.00
_cell.angle_beta   90.00
_cell.angle_gamma   90.00
#
_symmetry.space_group_name_H-M   'P 1'
#
loop_
_entity.id
_entity.type
_entity.pdbx_description
1 polymer ?
#
loop_
_entity_poly.entity_id
_entity_poly.type
_entity_poly.pdbx_seq_one_letter_code
_entity_poly.pdbx_strand_id
1 'polypeptide(L)'
;MAMPPRTRSGRTTPLHDSDPRLSESDRIDGAGSWDAIEWTKVDPVSRSIPQGLQQFLLEAEQVIVEGYGVVLVNTDEAGTLFVTNYRLLFLSDGSRSIIGLGTIPLATIEKFSKI
;
A
#
# COMPACT_ATOMS: atom_id res chain seq x y z
N MET A 1 69.33 19.98 -20.55
CA MET A 1 69.39 18.54 -20.88
C MET A 1 70.45 17.92 -20.00
N ALA A 2 70.34 16.76 -19.34
CA ALA A 2 69.27 15.83 -19.00
C ALA A 2 69.85 14.91 -17.89
N MET A 3 69.00 14.35 -17.00
CA MET A 3 69.37 13.31 -16.02
C MET A 3 69.88 12.03 -16.70
N PRO A 4 70.68 11.19 -15.99
CA PRO A 4 70.68 9.76 -16.21
C PRO A 4 70.06 8.96 -15.02
N PRO A 5 69.49 7.76 -15.23
CA PRO A 5 68.65 7.04 -14.25
C PRO A 5 69.15 5.62 -13.87
N ARG A 6 68.41 4.97 -12.93
CA ARG A 6 68.34 3.53 -12.55
C ARG A 6 69.43 3.03 -11.58
N THR A 7 69.15 2.19 -10.57
CA THR A 7 68.49 0.87 -10.66
C THR A 7 67.62 0.47 -9.44
N ARG A 8 66.85 -0.60 -9.68
CA ARG A 8 65.70 -1.23 -8.97
C ARG A 8 66.15 -2.43 -8.13
N SER A 9 65.49 -2.72 -6.99
CA SER A 9 64.85 -4.02 -6.66
C SER A 9 64.92 -4.41 -5.17
N GLY A 10 63.75 -4.69 -4.54
CA GLY A 10 63.64 -5.35 -3.23
C GLY A 10 62.25 -5.29 -2.56
N ARG A 11 61.30 -6.13 -3.03
CA ARG A 11 60.00 -6.63 -2.46
C ARG A 11 59.92 -6.62 -0.90
N THR A 12 58.82 -6.31 -0.18
CA THR A 12 57.52 -7.02 -0.05
C THR A 12 56.44 -6.29 0.81
N THR A 13 55.17 -6.36 0.36
CA THR A 13 53.84 -6.49 1.04
C THR A 13 53.28 -5.46 2.07
N PRO A 14 51.96 -5.16 1.99
CA PRO A 14 51.25 -4.19 2.84
C PRO A 14 50.56 -4.85 4.06
N LEU A 15 50.42 -4.11 5.16
CA LEU A 15 49.40 -4.37 6.17
C LEU A 15 48.91 -3.02 6.72
N HIS A 16 47.85 -2.51 6.07
CA HIS A 16 47.06 -1.40 6.56
C HIS A 16 46.10 -1.95 7.62
N ASP A 17 46.57 -2.00 8.86
CA ASP A 17 45.75 -2.42 10.00
C ASP A 17 44.92 -1.21 10.44
N SER A 18 43.71 -1.10 9.89
CA SER A 18 42.67 -0.20 10.37
C SER A 18 41.53 -1.06 10.88
N ASP A 19 41.46 -1.13 12.21
CA ASP A 19 40.51 -1.91 12.97
C ASP A 19 39.06 -1.42 12.68
N PRO A 20 38.17 -2.26 12.12
CA PRO A 20 36.79 -1.90 11.81
C PRO A 20 35.92 -2.25 13.01
N ARG A 21 35.80 -1.35 13.99
CA ARG A 21 34.74 -1.44 15.01
C ARG A 21 33.44 -0.87 14.46
N LEU A 22 32.81 -1.71 13.62
CA LEU A 22 31.37 -1.93 13.48
C LEU A 22 30.50 -0.92 14.24
N SER A 23 30.23 0.23 13.61
CA SER A 23 28.99 0.98 13.81
C SER A 23 28.15 0.81 12.54
N GLU A 24 27.82 -0.45 12.27
CA GLU A 24 26.93 -0.88 11.21
C GLU A 24 25.53 -1.02 11.82
N SER A 25 24.92 0.10 12.21
CA SER A 25 23.54 0.10 12.73
C SER A 25 22.70 1.34 12.37
N ASP A 26 23.25 2.31 11.62
CA ASP A 26 22.49 3.47 11.12
C ASP A 26 22.41 3.51 9.58
N ARG A 27 22.40 2.34 8.93
CA ARG A 27 21.84 2.24 7.58
C ARG A 27 20.39 1.79 7.73
N ILE A 28 19.48 2.76 7.79
CA ILE A 28 18.09 2.53 7.40
C ILE A 28 18.06 2.21 5.90
N ASP A 29 18.44 0.99 5.54
CA ASP A 29 18.17 0.40 4.23
C ASP A 29 16.69 0.01 4.19
N GLY A 30 15.84 1.04 4.21
CA GLY A 30 14.38 0.97 4.14
C GLY A 30 13.82 1.62 2.89
N ALA A 31 14.65 1.85 1.85
CA ALA A 31 14.16 2.21 0.52
C ALA A 31 13.86 0.93 -0.28
N GLY A 32 12.96 0.11 0.27
CA GLY A 32 12.41 -1.04 -0.45
C GLY A 32 11.65 -0.53 -1.67
N SER A 33 12.15 -0.91 -2.85
CA SER A 33 11.53 -0.72 -4.17
C SER A 33 10.01 -0.65 -4.13
N TRP A 34 9.45 0.54 -4.36
CA TRP A 34 8.02 0.71 -4.63
C TRP A 34 7.61 0.04 -5.96
N ASP A 35 8.57 -0.32 -6.82
CA ASP A 35 8.35 -1.02 -8.09
C ASP A 35 7.96 -2.49 -7.91
N ALA A 36 8.05 -3.04 -6.69
CA ALA A 36 7.65 -4.42 -6.39
C ALA A 36 6.16 -4.57 -6.05
N ILE A 37 5.40 -3.47 -5.94
CA ILE A 37 3.96 -3.56 -5.72
C ILE A 37 3.28 -3.73 -7.09
N GLU A 38 3.11 -4.98 -7.50
CA GLU A 38 2.28 -5.34 -8.66
C GLU A 38 0.81 -5.10 -8.28
N TRP A 39 0.36 -3.86 -8.45
CA TRP A 39 -1.04 -3.50 -8.28
C TRP A 39 -1.88 -4.27 -9.31
N THR A 40 -2.79 -5.12 -8.83
CA THR A 40 -3.79 -5.75 -9.70
C THR A 40 -4.57 -4.64 -10.37
N LYS A 41 -4.41 -4.51 -11.69
CA LYS A 41 -5.08 -3.48 -12.48
C LYS A 41 -6.56 -3.82 -12.53
N VAL A 42 -7.36 -3.12 -11.72
CA VAL A 42 -8.82 -3.24 -11.75
C VAL A 42 -9.33 -2.18 -12.71
N ASP A 43 -9.84 -2.59 -13.86
CA ASP A 43 -10.50 -1.66 -14.77
C ASP A 43 -11.80 -1.17 -14.10
N PRO A 44 -12.00 0.15 -13.95
CA PRO A 44 -13.24 0.67 -13.38
C PRO A 44 -14.39 0.30 -14.33
N VAL A 45 -15.23 -0.62 -13.90
CA VAL A 45 -16.44 -0.98 -14.64
C VAL A 45 -17.45 0.12 -14.42
N SER A 46 -17.79 0.87 -15.47
CA SER A 46 -18.90 1.83 -15.50
C SER A 46 -20.24 1.10 -15.36
N ARG A 47 -20.54 0.61 -14.15
CA ARG A 47 -21.88 0.12 -13.80
C ARG A 47 -22.78 1.31 -13.49
N SER A 48 -24.05 1.20 -13.87
CA SER A 48 -25.08 2.14 -13.47
C SER A 48 -25.19 2.15 -11.94
N ILE A 49 -24.73 3.23 -11.31
CA ILE A 49 -24.83 3.42 -9.87
C ILE A 49 -26.32 3.49 -9.52
N PRO A 50 -26.81 2.70 -8.53
CA PRO A 50 -28.18 2.86 -8.05
C PRO A 50 -28.42 4.32 -7.68
N GLN A 51 -29.50 4.95 -8.16
CA GLN A 51 -29.75 6.39 -7.98
C GLN A 51 -29.70 6.82 -6.51
N GLY A 52 -30.14 5.94 -5.60
CA GLY A 52 -30.08 6.17 -4.16
C GLY A 52 -28.68 6.11 -3.56
N LEU A 53 -27.68 5.56 -4.25
CA LEU A 53 -26.29 5.54 -3.80
C LEU A 53 -25.53 6.80 -4.23
N GLN A 54 -25.89 7.39 -5.36
CA GLN A 54 -25.18 8.54 -5.92
C GLN A 54 -25.23 9.77 -5.00
N GLN A 55 -26.29 9.92 -4.20
CA GLN A 55 -26.39 10.96 -3.17
C GLN A 55 -25.40 10.80 -2.00
N PHE A 56 -24.84 9.60 -1.80
CA PHE A 56 -23.93 9.30 -0.70
C PHE A 56 -22.45 9.38 -1.12
N LEU A 57 -22.17 9.40 -2.42
CA LEU A 57 -20.82 9.50 -2.95
C LEU A 57 -20.32 10.96 -2.89
N LEU A 58 -19.06 11.12 -2.54
CA LEU A 58 -18.36 12.40 -2.63
C LEU A 58 -18.05 12.75 -4.09
N GLU A 59 -17.68 14.00 -4.35
CA GLU A 59 -17.22 14.43 -5.66
C GLU A 59 -16.02 13.57 -6.12
N ALA A 60 -16.10 13.02 -7.34
CA ALA A 60 -15.14 12.07 -7.93
C ALA A 60 -15.00 10.70 -7.23
N GLU A 61 -15.81 10.40 -6.21
CA GLU A 61 -15.89 9.06 -5.62
C GLU A 61 -16.64 8.11 -6.57
N GLN A 62 -16.03 6.96 -6.85
CA GLN A 62 -16.54 5.98 -7.80
C GLN A 62 -16.60 4.60 -7.16
N VAL A 63 -17.70 3.87 -7.39
CA VAL A 63 -17.83 2.47 -6.99
C VAL A 63 -16.96 1.61 -7.91
N ILE A 64 -16.08 0.82 -7.32
CA ILE A 64 -15.21 -0.13 -8.02
C ILE A 64 -15.87 -1.52 -8.02
N VAL A 65 -16.33 -1.97 -6.85
CA VAL A 65 -16.90 -3.32 -6.65
C VAL A 65 -18.09 -3.27 -5.70
N GLU A 66 -19.03 -4.18 -5.89
CA GLU A 66 -20.20 -4.39 -5.04
C GLU A 66 -20.22 -5.84 -4.53
N GLY A 67 -20.48 -6.02 -3.25
CA GLY A 67 -20.70 -7.31 -2.61
C GLY A 67 -22.11 -7.37 -2.03
N TYR A 68 -22.94 -8.26 -2.57
CA TYR A 68 -24.33 -8.45 -2.13
C TYR A 68 -24.42 -9.49 -1.02
N GLY A 69 -25.41 -9.34 -0.12
CA GLY A 69 -25.66 -10.30 0.97
C GLY A 69 -24.57 -10.32 2.04
N VAL A 70 -23.83 -9.22 2.17
CA VAL A 70 -22.78 -9.06 3.20
C VAL A 70 -23.45 -8.77 4.53
N VAL A 71 -23.00 -9.41 5.60
CA VAL A 71 -23.50 -9.18 6.95
C VAL A 71 -22.53 -8.32 7.74
N LEU A 72 -23.00 -7.18 8.23
CA LEU A 72 -22.27 -6.33 9.17
C LEU A 72 -22.44 -6.88 10.58
N VAL A 73 -21.45 -7.64 11.05
CA VAL A 73 -21.50 -8.39 12.32
C VAL A 73 -21.78 -7.50 13.54
N ASN A 74 -21.30 -6.25 13.54
CA ASN A 74 -21.55 -5.30 14.64
C ASN A 74 -23.04 -5.01 14.88
N THR A 75 -23.87 -5.12 13.85
CA THR A 75 -25.31 -4.83 13.91
C THR A 75 -26.17 -6.04 13.56
N ASP A 76 -25.57 -7.15 13.13
CA ASP A 76 -26.25 -8.33 12.58
C ASP A 76 -27.18 -8.00 11.40
N GLU A 77 -26.84 -6.96 10.63
CA GLU A 77 -27.63 -6.53 9.47
C GLU A 77 -27.01 -7.06 8.18
N ALA A 78 -27.84 -7.64 7.31
CA ALA A 78 -27.48 -7.96 5.94
C ALA A 78 -27.62 -6.73 5.04
N GLY A 79 -26.80 -6.67 3.99
CA GLY A 79 -26.77 -5.53 3.09
C GLY A 79 -25.85 -5.71 1.90
N THR A 80 -25.64 -4.59 1.21
CA THR A 80 -24.69 -4.48 0.11
C THR A 80 -23.48 -3.67 0.56
N LEU A 81 -22.28 -4.24 0.38
CA LEU A 81 -21.01 -3.55 0.60
C LEU A 81 -20.51 -2.97 -0.72
N PHE A 82 -20.36 -1.65 -0.77
CA PHE A 82 -19.76 -0.95 -1.90
C PHE A 82 -18.31 -0.63 -1.57
N VAL A 83 -17.40 -1.07 -2.43
CA VAL A 83 -15.98 -0.70 -2.40
C VAL A 83 -15.81 0.43 -3.40
N THR A 84 -15.46 1.61 -2.90
CA THR A 84 -15.15 2.78 -3.75
C THR A 84 -13.65 2.98 -3.88
N ASN A 85 -13.22 4.01 -4.62
CA ASN A 85 -11.84 4.48 -4.64
C ASN A 85 -11.42 5.28 -3.38
N TYR A 86 -12.30 5.45 -2.39
CA TYR A 86 -12.03 6.26 -1.19
C TYR A 86 -12.33 5.53 0.13
N ARG A 87 -13.46 4.83 0.20
CA ARG A 87 -13.97 4.16 1.41
C ARG A 87 -14.84 2.95 1.08
N LEU A 88 -15.07 2.12 2.08
CA LEU A 88 -16.16 1.16 2.10
C LEU A 88 -17.45 1.87 2.52
N LEU A 89 -18.57 1.50 1.88
CA LEU A 89 -19.91 1.94 2.24
C LEU A 89 -20.81 0.71 2.41
N PHE A 90 -21.48 0.59 3.55
CA PHE A 90 -22.44 -0.47 3.80
C PHE A 90 -23.87 0.06 3.72
N LEU A 91 -24.65 -0.44 2.77
CA LEU A 91 -26.07 -0.16 2.64
C LEU A 91 -26.86 -1.32 3.27
N SER A 92 -27.61 -1.04 4.32
CA SER A 92 -28.48 -2.04 4.97
C SER A 92 -29.69 -2.36 4.11
N ASP A 93 -30.01 -3.65 3.96
CA ASP A 93 -31.23 -4.09 3.26
C ASP A 93 -32.50 -3.80 4.09
N GLY A 94 -32.36 -3.77 5.42
CA GLY A 94 -33.46 -3.52 6.35
C GLY A 94 -33.84 -2.04 6.39
N SER A 95 -32.92 -1.19 6.82
CA SER A 95 -33.18 0.26 6.94
C SER A 95 -33.13 1.00 5.60
N ARG A 96 -32.59 0.36 4.54
CA ARG A 96 -32.36 0.96 3.22
C ARG A 96 -31.54 2.25 3.30
N SER A 97 -30.59 2.29 4.23
CA SER A 97 -29.75 3.45 4.52
C SER A 97 -28.29 3.06 4.72
N ILE A 98 -27.39 4.03 4.55
CA ILE A 98 -25.96 3.81 4.81
C ILE A 98 -25.75 3.73 6.32
N ILE A 99 -25.12 2.64 6.74
CA ILE A 99 -24.78 2.44 8.14
C ILE A 99 -23.42 3.07 8.42
N GLY A 100 -23.38 4.00 9.39
CA GLY A 100 -22.14 4.72 9.76
C GLY A 100 -21.01 3.79 10.19
N LEU A 101 -21.32 2.73 10.95
CA LEU A 101 -20.33 1.72 11.36
C LEU A 101 -19.72 0.94 10.17
N GLY A 102 -20.46 0.80 9.08
CA GLY A 102 -19.98 0.17 7.84
C GLY A 102 -19.41 1.18 6.83
N THR A 103 -19.18 2.44 7.25
CA THR A 103 -18.54 3.47 6.43
C THR A 103 -17.09 3.65 6.88
N ILE A 104 -16.14 3.07 6.14
CA ILE A 104 -14.75 2.95 6.58
C ILE A 104 -13.81 3.48 5.49
N PRO A 105 -13.07 4.59 5.71
CA PRO A 105 -12.08 5.07 4.75
C PRO A 105 -11.02 4.01 4.45
N LEU A 106 -10.65 3.84 3.19
CA LEU A 106 -9.64 2.84 2.83
C LEU A 106 -8.29 3.14 3.48
N ALA A 107 -7.97 4.41 3.68
CA ALA A 107 -6.75 4.86 4.35
C ALA A 107 -6.62 4.41 5.81
N THR A 108 -7.72 3.99 6.47
CA THR A 108 -7.69 3.52 7.86
C THR A 108 -7.56 2.00 7.98
N ILE A 109 -7.58 1.27 6.85
CA ILE A 109 -7.51 -0.20 6.84
C ILE A 109 -6.05 -0.62 6.70
N GLU A 110 -5.45 -1.08 7.79
CA GLU A 110 -4.04 -1.55 7.79
C GLU A 110 -3.90 -3.01 7.37
N LYS A 111 -4.97 -3.81 7.54
CA LYS A 111 -4.95 -5.25 7.26
C LYS A 111 -6.33 -5.75 6.88
N PHE A 112 -6.40 -6.55 5.83
CA PHE A 112 -7.56 -7.41 5.53
C PHE A 112 -7.16 -8.87 5.72
N SER A 113 -8.11 -9.72 6.11
CA SER A 113 -7.86 -11.15 6.28
C SER A 113 -9.08 -11.94 5.87
N LYS A 114 -8.84 -13.03 5.16
CA LYS A 114 -9.85 -14.04 4.89
C LYS A 114 -9.72 -15.08 6.00
N ILE A 115 -10.83 -15.34 6.70
CA ILE A 115 -10.94 -16.37 7.73
C ILE A 115 -11.27 -17.71 7.05
#